data_AF-A0A2V7YT35-F1
#
_entry.id   AF-A0A2V7YT35-F1
#
_cell.length_a   1.000
_cell.length_b   1.000
_cell.length_c   1.000
_cell.angle_alpha   90.00
_cell.angle_beta   90.00
_cell.angle_gamma   90.00
#
_symmetry.space_group_name_H-M   'P 1'
#
loop_
_entity.id
_entity.type
_entity.pdbx_description
1 polymer ?
#
loop_
_entity_poly.entity_id
_entity_poly.type
_entity_poly.pdbx_seq_one_letter_code
_entity_poly.pdbx_strand_id
1 'polypeptide(L)'
;MTPLLAFTIDYEHSRFLFTGRTSQSIESHSLLAGWSRNLGAHDRVTLRLGPRFSDGSPSADISASLRHNWKRSSIDSSILRNQTAVIGYAGPVESESVQSKFSFTSQRQWIAYAEPAVFRTRQDRRQGIVYRISVGSRCAIGSFLGADVRYSRDTQHGAIDPLWANARFSHSTF
;
A
#
# COMPACT_ATOMS: atom_id res chain seq x y z
N MET A 1 -12.06 1.21 29.41
CA MET A 1 -12.05 1.78 28.04
C MET A 1 -12.85 0.84 27.15
N THR A 2 -14.01 1.27 26.64
CA THR A 2 -14.87 0.45 25.78
C THR A 2 -14.21 0.30 24.40
N PRO A 3 -14.11 -0.90 23.81
CA PRO A 3 -13.55 -1.06 22.48
C PRO A 3 -14.45 -0.36 21.46
N LEU A 4 -13.88 0.59 20.71
CA LEU A 4 -14.58 1.22 19.60
C LEU A 4 -14.64 0.22 18.44
N LEU A 5 -15.85 -0.14 18.04
CA LEU A 5 -16.17 -1.01 16.92
C LEU A 5 -16.83 -0.15 15.84
N ALA A 6 -16.31 -0.19 14.62
CA ALA A 6 -16.89 0.51 13.49
C ALA A 6 -17.02 -0.45 12.31
N PHE A 7 -18.17 -0.37 11.63
CA PHE A 7 -18.42 -1.02 10.35
C PHE A 7 -18.70 0.05 9.30
N THR A 8 -18.15 -0.13 8.10
CA THR A 8 -18.41 0.75 6.96
C THR A 8 -18.79 -0.08 5.74
N ILE A 9 -19.56 0.53 4.84
CA ILE A 9 -19.76 0.03 3.49
C ILE A 9 -19.41 1.20 2.58
N ASP A 10 -18.46 0.99 1.70
CA ASP A 10 -17.92 2.00 0.80
C ASP A 10 -18.18 1.54 -0.64
N TYR A 11 -18.74 2.43 -1.47
CA TYR A 11 -18.86 2.20 -2.92
C TYR A 11 -17.98 3.21 -3.65
N GLU A 12 -17.15 2.73 -4.57
CA GLU A 12 -16.30 3.55 -5.41
C GLU A 12 -16.64 3.29 -6.89
N HIS A 13 -16.85 4.37 -7.62
CA HIS A 13 -16.91 4.35 -9.07
C HIS A 13 -15.72 5.15 -9.63
N SER A 14 -14.93 4.51 -10.47
CA SER A 14 -13.71 5.05 -11.05
C SER A 14 -13.73 4.88 -12.56
N ARG A 15 -13.34 5.93 -13.28
CA ARG A 15 -13.19 5.91 -14.74
C ARG A 15 -11.76 6.20 -15.13
N PHE A 16 -11.07 5.21 -15.69
CA PHE A 16 -9.72 5.34 -16.17
C PHE A 16 -9.72 5.77 -17.65
N LEU A 17 -9.07 6.89 -17.95
CA LEU A 17 -8.96 7.42 -19.30
C LEU A 17 -7.49 7.34 -19.74
N PHE A 18 -7.22 6.51 -20.75
CA PHE A 18 -5.90 6.37 -21.35
C PHE A 18 -5.91 7.03 -22.72
N THR A 19 -5.00 7.98 -22.91
CA THR A 19 -4.85 8.73 -24.17
C THR A 19 -3.47 8.46 -24.77
N GLY A 20 -3.39 8.30 -26.09
CA GLY A 20 -2.16 7.91 -26.78
C GLY A 20 -2.44 7.39 -28.19
N ARG A 21 -1.64 6.41 -28.66
CA ARG A 21 -1.86 5.75 -29.97
C ARG A 21 -3.23 5.07 -30.07
N THR A 22 -3.75 4.61 -28.95
CA THR A 22 -5.10 4.07 -28.83
C THR A 22 -5.73 4.71 -27.60
N SER A 23 -6.88 5.36 -27.77
CA SER A 23 -7.65 5.90 -26.66
C SER A 23 -8.53 4.81 -26.08
N GLN A 24 -8.44 4.58 -24.78
CA GLN A 24 -9.24 3.58 -24.08
C GLN A 24 -9.84 4.18 -22.81
N SER A 25 -11.08 3.81 -22.51
CA SER A 25 -11.77 4.16 -21.26
C SER A 25 -12.16 2.86 -20.57
N ILE A 26 -11.87 2.75 -19.28
CA ILE A 26 -12.25 1.60 -18.46
C ILE A 26 -13.06 2.10 -17.27
N GLU A 27 -14.26 1.56 -17.10
CA GLU A 27 -15.11 1.80 -15.93
C GLU A 27 -14.85 0.72 -14.88
N SER A 28 -14.76 1.14 -13.63
CA SER A 28 -14.46 0.30 -12.47
C SER A 28 -15.44 0.61 -11.35
N HIS A 29 -16.04 -0.44 -10.79
CA HIS A 29 -16.95 -0.37 -9.65
C HIS A 29 -16.38 -1.21 -8.52
N SER A 30 -16.26 -0.64 -7.32
CA SER A 30 -15.81 -1.36 -6.13
C SER A 30 -16.83 -1.20 -5.01
N LEU A 31 -17.08 -2.28 -4.28
CA LEU A 31 -17.91 -2.29 -3.09
C LEU A 31 -17.11 -2.92 -1.96
N LEU A 32 -16.82 -2.16 -0.90
CA LEU A 32 -15.98 -2.62 0.22
C LEU A 32 -16.78 -2.64 1.50
N ALA A 33 -16.76 -3.78 2.18
CA ALA A 33 -17.16 -3.86 3.58
C ALA A 33 -15.94 -3.63 4.46
N GLY A 34 -16.06 -2.70 5.39
CA GLY A 34 -15.02 -2.30 6.33
C GLY A 34 -15.37 -2.68 7.77
N TRP A 35 -14.36 -3.09 8.51
CA TRP A 35 -14.41 -3.38 9.93
C TRP A 35 -13.17 -2.81 10.61
N SER A 36 -13.36 -2.07 11.71
CA SER A 36 -12.27 -1.62 12.58
C SER A 36 -12.61 -1.91 14.03
N ARG A 37 -11.65 -2.48 14.76
CA ARG A 37 -11.80 -2.80 16.17
C ARG A 37 -10.50 -2.59 16.93
N ASN A 38 -10.62 -2.03 18.13
CA ASN A 38 -9.55 -2.11 19.14
C ASN A 38 -9.63 -3.49 19.82
N LEU A 39 -8.58 -4.31 19.70
CA LEU A 39 -8.54 -5.65 20.32
C LEU A 39 -8.09 -5.58 21.80
N GLY A 40 -7.54 -4.44 22.22
CA GLY A 40 -7.13 -4.15 23.59
C GLY A 40 -6.76 -2.67 23.74
N ALA A 41 -5.98 -2.34 24.76
CA ALA A 41 -5.48 -0.97 24.96
C ALA A 41 -4.39 -0.57 23.95
N HIS A 42 -3.73 -1.55 23.34
CA HIS A 42 -2.54 -1.36 22.52
C HIS A 42 -2.75 -1.71 21.05
N ASP A 43 -3.79 -2.50 20.76
CA ASP A 43 -4.01 -3.14 19.46
C ASP A 43 -5.20 -2.56 18.73
N ARG A 44 -5.00 -2.21 17.45
CA ARG A 44 -6.07 -1.83 16.54
C ARG A 44 -5.94 -2.59 15.23
N VAL A 45 -7.03 -3.22 14.83
CA VAL A 45 -7.17 -3.87 13.53
C VAL A 45 -8.16 -3.10 12.68
N THR A 46 -7.85 -2.98 11.40
CA THR A 46 -8.77 -2.50 10.38
C THR A 46 -8.67 -3.42 9.17
N LEU A 47 -9.82 -3.84 8.65
CA LEU A 47 -9.95 -4.69 7.48
C LEU A 47 -11.01 -4.08 6.57
N ARG A 48 -10.74 -4.00 5.28
CA ARG A 48 -11.68 -3.65 4.23
C ARG A 48 -11.50 -4.64 3.10
N LEU A 49 -12.59 -5.21 2.61
CA LEU A 49 -12.53 -6.16 1.50
C LEU A 49 -13.82 -6.11 0.70
N GLY A 50 -13.72 -6.44 -0.58
CA GLY A 50 -14.90 -6.66 -1.40
C GLY A 50 -14.59 -6.72 -2.89
N PRO A 51 -15.63 -6.96 -3.72
CA PRO A 51 -15.47 -7.13 -5.14
C PRO A 51 -15.15 -5.80 -5.84
N ARG A 52 -14.34 -5.89 -6.89
CA ARG A 52 -14.19 -4.85 -7.90
C ARG A 52 -14.51 -5.42 -9.28
N PHE A 53 -15.28 -4.70 -10.07
CA PHE A 53 -15.61 -5.04 -11.45
C PHE A 53 -15.08 -3.95 -12.37
N SER A 54 -14.17 -4.30 -13.27
CA SER A 54 -13.53 -3.37 -14.20
C SER A 54 -13.71 -3.87 -15.63
N ASP A 55 -14.47 -3.13 -16.44
CA ASP A 55 -14.78 -3.46 -17.85
C ASP A 55 -15.16 -4.95 -18.07
N GLY A 56 -16.04 -5.47 -17.22
CA GLY A 56 -16.50 -6.87 -17.26
C GLY A 56 -15.59 -7.90 -16.60
N SER A 57 -14.39 -7.53 -16.14
CA SER A 57 -13.47 -8.42 -15.41
C SER A 57 -13.65 -8.29 -13.89
N PRO A 58 -13.99 -9.37 -13.17
CA PRO A 58 -14.05 -9.37 -11.71
C PRO A 58 -12.65 -9.43 -11.09
N SER A 59 -12.48 -8.73 -9.98
CA SER A 59 -11.30 -8.74 -9.12
C SER A 59 -11.71 -8.46 -7.66
N ALA A 60 -10.75 -8.28 -6.76
CA ALA A 60 -11.01 -8.05 -5.36
C ALA A 60 -10.06 -6.99 -4.81
N ASP A 61 -10.63 -6.05 -4.07
CA ASP A 61 -9.88 -5.05 -3.33
C ASP A 61 -9.77 -5.49 -1.88
N ILE A 62 -8.57 -5.33 -1.31
CA ILE A 62 -8.27 -5.71 0.07
C ILE A 62 -7.42 -4.60 0.69
N SER A 63 -7.78 -4.15 1.90
CA SER A 63 -6.97 -3.27 2.72
C SER A 63 -7.03 -3.76 4.16
N ALA A 64 -5.92 -4.27 4.68
CA ALA A 64 -5.81 -4.70 6.06
C ALA A 64 -4.69 -3.92 6.76
N SER A 65 -4.90 -3.56 8.02
CA SER A 65 -3.86 -2.96 8.85
C SER A 65 -3.97 -3.43 10.29
N LEU A 66 -2.81 -3.65 10.90
CA LEU A 66 -2.65 -3.94 12.32
C LEU A 66 -1.68 -2.91 12.91
N ARG A 67 -2.11 -2.24 13.98
CA ARG A 67 -1.25 -1.42 14.81
C ARG A 67 -1.16 -2.03 16.20
N HIS A 68 0.05 -2.15 16.71
CA HIS A 68 0.31 -2.46 18.12
C HIS A 68 1.25 -1.42 18.72
N ASN A 69 0.88 -0.90 19.89
CA ASN A 69 1.65 0.12 20.60
C ASN A 69 2.20 -0.41 21.94
N TRP A 70 3.51 -0.37 22.10
CA TRP A 70 4.16 -0.47 23.40
C TRP A 70 4.42 0.94 23.96
N LYS A 71 4.88 1.00 25.22
CA LYS A 71 5.16 2.28 25.92
C LYS A 71 6.11 3.23 25.16
N ARG A 72 7.07 2.69 24.41
CA ARG A 72 8.09 3.45 23.68
C ARG A 72 8.28 3.00 22.24
N SER A 73 7.43 2.12 21.74
CA SER A 73 7.55 1.62 20.38
C SER A 73 6.19 1.32 19.79
N SER A 74 6.10 1.29 18.47
CA SER A 74 4.94 0.80 17.76
C SER A 74 5.35 -0.08 16.59
N ILE A 75 4.45 -0.97 16.21
CA ILE A 75 4.49 -1.64 14.92
C ILE A 75 3.18 -1.33 14.19
N ASP A 76 3.32 -0.95 12.93
CA ASP A 76 2.24 -0.64 12.01
C ASP A 76 2.43 -1.49 10.76
N SER A 77 1.61 -2.52 10.58
CA SER A 77 1.66 -3.41 9.42
C SER A 77 0.43 -3.22 8.57
N SER A 78 0.59 -3.19 7.25
CA SER A 78 -0.53 -3.13 6.31
C SER A 78 -0.31 -3.97 5.07
N ILE A 79 -1.44 -4.43 4.52
CA ILE A 79 -1.55 -5.13 3.25
C ILE A 79 -2.59 -4.38 2.42
N LEU A 80 -2.28 -4.11 1.16
CA LEU A 80 -3.18 -3.49 0.21
C LEU A 80 -3.17 -4.31 -1.09
N ARG A 81 -4.34 -4.51 -1.68
CA ARG A 81 -4.54 -4.99 -3.05
C ARG A 81 -5.62 -4.14 -3.69
N ASN A 82 -5.31 -3.50 -4.81
CA ASN A 82 -6.28 -2.71 -5.58
C ASN A 82 -5.88 -2.64 -7.07
N GLN A 83 -6.65 -1.89 -7.87
CA GLN A 83 -6.25 -1.50 -9.22
C GLN A 83 -6.01 0.00 -9.31
N THR A 84 -5.00 0.39 -10.10
CA THR A 84 -4.61 1.78 -10.33
C THR A 84 -4.12 1.99 -11.77
N ALA A 85 -3.95 3.24 -12.19
CA ALA A 85 -3.25 3.57 -13.44
C ALA A 85 -1.77 3.86 -13.16
N VAL A 86 -0.90 3.43 -14.08
CA VAL A 86 0.55 3.71 -14.02
C VAL A 86 0.95 4.57 -15.21
N ILE A 87 1.75 5.60 -14.95
CA ILE A 87 2.27 6.51 -15.98
C ILE A 87 3.08 5.69 -17.00
N GLY A 88 2.82 5.91 -18.29
CA GLY A 88 3.49 5.20 -19.38
C GLY A 88 2.83 3.88 -19.79
N TYR A 89 1.73 3.48 -19.14
CA TYR A 89 0.99 2.25 -19.47
C TYR A 89 -0.43 2.54 -19.89
N ALA A 90 -0.88 1.80 -20.90
CA ALA A 90 -2.28 1.73 -21.27
C ALA A 90 -2.96 0.62 -20.47
N GLY A 91 -4.05 0.95 -19.78
CA GLY A 91 -4.83 0.03 -18.98
C GLY A 91 -4.51 0.08 -17.47
N PRO A 92 -5.47 -0.33 -16.62
CA PRO A 92 -5.25 -0.43 -15.19
C PRO A 92 -4.30 -1.60 -14.90
N VAL A 93 -3.56 -1.46 -13.82
CA VAL A 93 -2.69 -2.51 -13.29
C VAL A 93 -3.18 -2.93 -11.91
N GLU A 94 -3.05 -4.22 -11.60
CA GLU A 94 -3.22 -4.68 -10.22
C GLU A 94 -2.00 -4.27 -9.41
N SER A 95 -2.23 -3.68 -8.25
CA SER A 95 -1.21 -3.23 -7.31
C SER A 95 -1.43 -3.92 -5.97
N GLU A 96 -0.40 -4.62 -5.51
CA GLU A 96 -0.34 -5.29 -4.22
C GLU A 96 0.81 -4.69 -3.41
N SER A 97 0.61 -4.45 -2.12
CA SER A 97 1.68 -4.03 -1.23
C SER A 97 1.56 -4.67 0.14
N VAL A 98 2.69 -5.05 0.71
CA VAL A 98 2.83 -5.43 2.11
C VAL A 98 3.91 -4.54 2.72
N GLN A 99 3.60 -3.88 3.82
CA GLN A 99 4.54 -2.98 4.49
C GLN A 99 4.41 -3.11 6.00
N SER A 100 5.52 -2.95 6.70
CA SER A 100 5.57 -2.88 8.15
C SER A 100 6.46 -1.74 8.56
N LYS A 101 6.02 -0.92 9.50
CA LYS A 101 6.82 0.15 10.10
C LYS A 101 7.01 -0.13 11.57
N PHE A 102 8.26 -0.21 11.99
CA PHE A 102 8.66 -0.29 13.38
C PHE A 102 9.14 1.08 13.82
N SER A 103 8.55 1.64 14.87
CA SER A 103 8.95 2.95 15.40
C SER A 103 9.38 2.82 16.86
N PHE A 104 10.39 3.58 17.26
CA PHE A 104 10.86 3.69 18.64
C PHE A 104 10.96 5.15 19.03
N THR A 105 10.34 5.52 20.14
CA THR A 105 10.34 6.87 20.71
C THR A 105 11.22 6.89 21.96
N SER A 106 12.31 7.65 21.87
CA SER A 106 13.19 7.94 23.00
C SER A 106 12.55 8.96 23.95
N GLN A 107 13.08 9.05 25.18
CA GLN A 107 12.59 9.94 26.24
C GLN A 107 12.66 11.43 25.86
N ARG A 108 13.56 11.80 24.94
CA ARG A 108 13.75 13.18 24.46
C ARG A 108 12.90 13.50 23.22
N GLN A 109 11.76 12.81 23.02
CA GLN A 109 10.89 12.97 21.84
C GLN A 109 11.57 12.75 20.48
N TRP A 110 12.69 12.03 20.47
CA TRP A 110 13.32 11.53 19.26
C TRP A 110 12.67 10.23 18.85
N ILE A 111 12.27 10.12 17.59
CA ILE A 111 11.65 8.93 17.00
C ILE A 111 12.62 8.38 15.96
N ALA A 112 12.92 7.09 16.02
CA ALA A 112 13.52 6.36 14.90
C ALA A 112 12.55 5.33 14.37
N TYR A 113 12.67 5.02 13.09
CA TYR A 113 11.86 3.98 12.47
C TYR A 113 12.60 3.23 11.37
N ALA A 114 12.14 2.00 11.15
CA ALA A 114 12.50 1.17 10.00
C ALA A 114 11.21 0.66 9.34
N GLU A 115 11.20 0.64 8.01
CA GLU A 115 10.02 0.33 7.21
C GLU A 115 10.41 -0.58 6.02
N PRO A 116 10.42 -1.91 6.21
CA PRO A 116 10.41 -2.85 5.10
C PRO A 116 9.07 -2.83 4.35
N ALA A 117 9.13 -2.93 3.04
CA ALA A 117 7.95 -3.09 2.19
C ALA A 117 8.25 -3.93 0.93
N VAL A 118 7.21 -4.59 0.44
CA VAL A 118 7.18 -5.30 -0.84
C VAL A 118 6.00 -4.77 -1.63
N PHE A 119 6.27 -4.31 -2.85
CA PHE A 119 5.26 -3.87 -3.80
C PHE A 119 5.27 -4.83 -4.99
N ARG A 120 4.10 -5.24 -5.45
CA ARG A 120 3.95 -6.03 -6.66
C ARG A 120 2.94 -5.35 -7.56
N THR A 121 3.29 -5.22 -8.84
CA THR A 121 2.39 -4.71 -9.87
C THR A 121 2.23 -5.76 -10.95
N ARG A 122 0.99 -6.03 -11.37
CA ARG A 122 0.68 -7.01 -12.41
C ARG A 122 -0.19 -6.40 -13.50
N GLN A 123 0.10 -6.77 -14.74
CA GLN A 123 -0.71 -6.47 -15.91
C GLN A 123 -0.63 -7.65 -16.88
N ASP A 124 -1.78 -8.27 -17.18
CA ASP A 124 -1.86 -9.50 -17.98
C ASP A 124 -0.88 -10.59 -17.49
N ARG A 125 0.10 -10.97 -18.32
CA ARG A 125 1.13 -11.98 -18.01
C ARG A 125 2.43 -11.37 -17.46
N ARG A 126 2.47 -10.07 -17.21
CA ARG A 126 3.68 -9.35 -16.76
C ARG A 126 3.56 -8.93 -15.32
N GLN A 127 4.70 -8.93 -14.63
CA GLN A 127 4.78 -8.50 -13.24
C GLN A 127 6.10 -7.78 -12.95
N GLY A 128 6.02 -6.81 -12.05
CA GLY A 128 7.18 -6.18 -11.40
C GLY A 128 7.04 -6.30 -9.89
N ILE A 129 8.15 -6.55 -9.20
CA ILE A 129 8.20 -6.61 -7.73
C ILE A 129 9.30 -5.67 -7.25
N VAL A 130 8.97 -4.77 -6.33
CA VAL A 130 9.92 -3.86 -5.68
C VAL A 130 10.04 -4.24 -4.21
N TYR A 131 11.26 -4.49 -3.76
CA TYR A 131 11.61 -4.61 -2.36
C TYR A 131 12.17 -3.29 -1.88
N ARG A 132 11.56 -2.72 -0.85
CA ARG A 132 11.97 -1.46 -0.22
C ARG A 132 12.40 -1.71 1.20
N ILE A 133 13.49 -1.08 1.60
CA ILE A 133 13.80 -0.82 3.00
C ILE A 133 13.95 0.68 3.20
N SER A 134 13.20 1.24 4.14
CA SER A 134 13.40 2.62 4.57
C SER A 134 13.84 2.66 6.04
N VAL A 135 14.70 3.61 6.36
CA VAL A 135 15.04 3.95 7.74
C VAL A 135 14.92 5.46 7.89
N GLY A 136 14.55 5.91 9.07
CA GLY A 136 14.45 7.34 9.29
C GLY A 136 14.37 7.71 10.74
N SER A 137 14.42 9.00 10.97
CA SER A 137 14.34 9.59 12.28
C SER A 137 13.68 10.95 12.25
N ARG A 138 12.96 11.27 13.31
CA ARG A 138 12.30 12.55 13.52
C ARG A 138 12.59 13.06 14.93
N CYS A 139 12.85 14.34 15.08
CA CYS A 139 12.94 14.98 16.39
C CYS A 139 12.34 16.38 16.40
N ALA A 140 11.86 16.80 17.56
CA ALA A 140 11.67 18.21 17.86
C ALA A 140 13.01 18.80 18.30
N ILE A 141 13.42 19.91 17.70
CA ILE A 141 14.61 20.67 18.10
C ILE A 141 14.22 21.73 19.13
N GLY A 142 12.99 22.25 19.04
CA GLY A 142 12.37 23.17 20.00
C GLY A 142 10.85 23.15 19.84
N SER A 143 10.16 24.16 20.36
CA SER A 143 8.69 24.26 20.27
C SER A 143 8.16 24.60 18.86
N PHE A 144 9.01 25.14 17.99
CA PHE A 144 8.63 25.63 16.66
C PHE A 144 9.37 24.93 15.51
N LEU A 145 10.36 24.09 15.81
CA LEU A 145 11.22 23.45 14.81
C LEU A 145 11.34 21.95 15.07
N GLY A 146 11.22 21.17 14.01
CA GLY A 146 11.53 19.74 14.00
C GLY A 146 12.36 19.38 12.78
N ALA A 147 13.10 18.28 12.88
CA ALA A 147 13.82 17.67 11.78
C ALA A 147 13.26 16.28 11.50
N ASP A 148 13.22 15.92 10.22
CA ASP A 148 12.93 14.57 9.73
C ASP A 148 14.00 14.19 8.72
N VAL A 149 14.58 13.01 8.89
CA VAL A 149 15.57 12.43 7.98
C VAL A 149 15.08 11.05 7.60
N ARG A 150 15.02 10.78 6.30
CA ARG A 150 14.62 9.49 5.75
C ARG A 150 15.60 9.05 4.68
N TYR A 151 16.00 7.78 4.73
CA TYR A 151 16.70 7.10 3.66
C TYR A 151 15.89 5.88 3.23
N SER A 152 15.79 5.64 1.93
CA SER A 152 15.13 4.46 1.37
C SER A 152 15.97 3.86 0.27
N ARG A 153 15.99 2.52 0.22
CA ARG A 153 16.60 1.75 -0.85
C ARG A 153 15.57 0.82 -1.47
N ASP A 154 15.43 0.93 -2.79
CA ASP A 154 14.53 0.13 -3.59
C ASP A 154 15.32 -0.83 -4.49
N THR A 155 14.86 -2.06 -4.60
CA THR A 155 15.40 -3.06 -5.52
C THR A 155 14.25 -3.70 -6.27
N GLN A 156 14.24 -3.53 -7.60
CA GLN A 156 13.19 -4.02 -8.47
C GLN A 156 13.61 -5.30 -9.20
N HIS A 157 12.68 -6.25 -9.29
CA HIS A 157 12.77 -7.44 -10.12
C HIS A 157 11.59 -7.48 -11.09
N GLY A 158 11.86 -7.71 -12.37
CA GLY A 158 10.85 -7.68 -13.42
C GLY A 158 10.35 -6.27 -13.75
N ALA A 159 9.52 -6.20 -14.77
CA ALA A 159 8.91 -4.97 -15.26
C ALA A 159 7.54 -5.31 -15.86
N ILE A 160 6.64 -4.34 -15.81
CA ILE A 160 5.41 -4.38 -16.59
C ILE A 160 5.64 -3.85 -18.02
N ASP A 161 6.77 -3.13 -18.27
CA ASP A 161 7.11 -2.47 -19.55
C ASP A 161 7.75 -3.45 -20.53
N PRO A 162 7.25 -3.55 -21.77
CA PRO A 162 7.98 -4.23 -22.82
C PRO A 162 9.14 -3.42 -23.39
N LEU A 163 9.15 -2.08 -23.28
CA LEU A 163 10.11 -1.21 -23.95
C LEU A 163 11.29 -0.80 -23.05
N TRP A 164 11.13 -0.87 -21.72
CA TRP A 164 12.16 -0.49 -20.74
C TRP A 164 12.69 -1.72 -20.00
N ALA A 165 13.14 -2.71 -20.78
CA ALA A 165 13.64 -3.99 -20.31
C ALA A 165 15.08 -3.88 -19.75
N ASN A 166 15.25 -3.27 -18.59
CA ASN A 166 16.45 -3.48 -17.79
C ASN A 166 16.13 -4.48 -16.67
N ALA A 167 16.67 -5.70 -16.83
CA ALA A 167 16.72 -6.82 -15.89
C ALA A 167 15.55 -7.85 -15.87
N ARG A 168 15.84 -9.03 -16.46
CA ARG A 168 15.29 -10.38 -16.20
C ARG A 168 13.80 -10.47 -15.83
N PHE A 169 12.98 -10.82 -16.82
CA PHE A 169 11.56 -11.16 -16.64
C PHE A 169 11.38 -12.31 -15.63
N SER A 170 10.60 -12.10 -14.57
CA SER A 170 10.04 -13.20 -13.78
C SER A 170 8.65 -13.53 -14.32
N HIS A 171 8.53 -14.68 -14.99
CA HIS A 171 7.23 -15.20 -15.38
C HIS A 171 6.50 -15.68 -14.11
N SER A 172 5.19 -15.44 -14.03
CA SER A 172 4.36 -16.08 -13.00
C SER A 172 4.37 -17.59 -13.24
N THR A 173 5.04 -18.35 -12.37
CA THR A 173 4.78 -19.78 -12.25
C THR A 173 3.42 -19.95 -11.57
N PHE A 174 2.57 -20.73 -12.22
CA PHE A 174 1.22 -21.10 -11.81
C PHE A 174 1.14 -21.59 -10.37
#